data_AF-A0A8K0P5S2-F1
#
_entry.id   AF-A0A8K0P5S2-F1
#
_cell.length_a   1.000
_cell.length_b   1.000
_cell.length_c   1.000
_cell.angle_alpha   90.00
_cell.angle_beta   90.00
_cell.angle_gamma   90.00
#
_symmetry.space_group_name_H-M   'P 1'
#
loop_
_entity.id
_entity.type
_entity.pdbx_description
1 polymer ?
#
loop_
_entity_poly.entity_id
_entity_poly.type
_entity_poly.pdbx_seq_one_letter_code
_entity_poly.pdbx_strand_id
1 'polypeptide(L)' 'MVAMDKVCALCADEMSIKTNLFYNISADEVVGFCDDGVEKTFKVAKSVLVLMVRGISSSWKQPLAYFLLDLPVQLKFSRV' A
#
# COMPACT_ATOMS: atom_id res chain seq x y z
N MET A 1 -7.09 -21.94 -20.86
CA MET A 1 -7.23 -20.82 -19.91
C MET A 1 -8.65 -20.33 -20.00
N VAL A 2 -9.50 -20.77 -19.05
CA VAL A 2 -10.94 -20.49 -19.08
C VAL A 2 -11.12 -19.00 -18.82
N ALA A 3 -12.02 -18.32 -19.54
CA ALA A 3 -12.22 -16.88 -19.46
C ALA A 3 -12.45 -16.36 -18.02
N MET A 4 -12.97 -17.21 -17.13
CA MET A 4 -13.22 -16.89 -15.72
C MET A 4 -11.94 -16.68 -14.89
N ASP A 5 -10.79 -17.23 -15.27
CA ASP A 5 -9.54 -17.06 -14.50
C ASP A 5 -8.97 -15.64 -14.60
N LYS A 6 -9.41 -14.89 -15.62
CA LYS A 6 -9.03 -13.49 -15.84
C LYS A 6 -9.89 -12.50 -15.04
N VAL A 7 -11.01 -12.96 -14.48
CA VAL A 7 -11.92 -12.13 -13.71
C VAL A 7 -11.33 -11.91 -12.31
N CYS A 8 -11.01 -10.67 -12.01
CA CYS A 8 -10.40 -10.26 -10.74
C CYS A 8 -11.07 -8.99 -10.19
N ALA A 9 -10.94 -8.81 -8.88
CA ALA A 9 -11.31 -7.59 -8.19
C ALA A 9 -10.04 -6.76 -7.94
N LEU A 10 -10.14 -5.44 -8.12
CA LEU A 10 -9.16 -4.49 -7.63
C LEU A 10 -9.52 -4.13 -6.19
N CYS A 11 -8.60 -4.36 -5.27
CA CYS A 11 -8.75 -4.05 -3.86
C CYS A 11 -7.78 -2.93 -3.48
N ALA A 12 -8.25 -2.00 -2.65
CA ALA A 12 -7.45 -0.97 -2.02
C ALA A 12 -7.53 -1.19 -0.50
N ASP A 13 -6.38 -1.22 0.17
CA ASP A 13 -6.30 -1.37 1.61
C ASP A 13 -5.29 -0.39 2.19
N GLU A 14 -5.64 0.25 3.30
CA GLU A 14 -4.77 1.20 3.99
C GLU A 14 -4.34 0.61 5.33
N MET A 15 -3.02 0.54 5.55
CA MET A 15 -2.44 -0.02 6.77
C MET A 15 -1.54 1.00 7.49
N SER A 16 -1.61 1.03 8.82
CA SER A 16 -0.67 1.82 9.63
C SER A 16 0.70 1.16 9.60
N ILE A 17 1.74 1.98 9.49
CA ILE A 17 3.14 1.54 9.58
C ILE A 17 3.85 2.23 10.73
N LYS A 18 4.93 1.61 11.21
CA LYS A 18 5.83 2.27 12.16
C LYS A 18 6.53 3.42 11.45
N THR A 19 6.36 4.63 11.97
CA THR A 19 7.09 5.81 11.49
C THR A 19 8.59 5.61 11.74
N ASN A 20 9.38 5.64 10.66
CA ASN A 20 10.83 5.56 10.74
C ASN A 20 11.45 6.17 9.48
N LEU A 21 12.63 6.76 9.63
CA LEU A 21 13.46 7.19 8.51
C LEU A 21 14.77 6.42 8.56
N PHE A 22 15.17 5.86 7.42
CA PHE A 22 16.47 5.23 7.29
C PHE A 22 17.08 5.54 5.93
N TYR A 23 18.40 5.60 5.90
CA TYR A 23 19.13 5.85 4.68
C TYR A 23 19.46 4.52 3.99
N ASN A 24 18.97 4.35 2.77
CA ASN A 24 19.26 3.21 1.93
C ASN A 24 20.52 3.48 1.10
N ILE A 25 21.64 2.89 1.52
CA ILE A 25 22.96 3.12 0.90
C ILE A 25 22.98 2.67 -0.57
N SER A 26 22.29 1.59 -0.94
CA SER A 26 22.34 1.08 -2.32
C SER A 26 21.57 1.96 -3.29
N ALA A 27 20.56 2.69 -2.81
CA ALA A 27 19.74 3.59 -3.62
C ALA A 27 20.10 5.08 -3.42
N ASP A 28 21.05 5.38 -2.53
CA ASP A 28 21.45 6.74 -2.14
C ASP A 28 20.22 7.63 -1.80
N GLU A 29 19.29 7.08 -1.02
CA GLU A 29 18.06 7.81 -0.66
C GLU A 29 17.64 7.59 0.79
N VAL A 30 16.95 8.58 1.36
CA VAL A 30 16.27 8.44 2.66
C VAL A 30 14.87 7.87 2.42
N VAL A 31 14.60 6.72 3.01
CA VAL A 31 13.32 5.99 2.92
C VAL A 31 12.45 6.28 4.14
N GLY A 32 11.13 6.33 3.95
CA GLY A 32 10.13 6.52 5.00
C GLY A 32 9.40 7.86 4.95
N PHE A 33 9.72 8.70 3.97
CA PHE A 33 8.94 9.88 3.62
C PHE A 33 7.68 9.53 2.83
N CYS A 34 6.72 10.45 2.80
CA CYS A 34 5.51 10.30 2.01
C CYS A 34 5.84 10.36 0.52
N ASP A 35 5.19 9.47 -0.23
CA ASP A 35 5.32 9.30 -1.66
C ASP A 35 3.98 8.79 -2.19
N ASP A 36 3.23 9.67 -2.86
CA ASP A 36 1.93 9.36 -3.45
C ASP A 36 2.04 8.88 -4.91
N GLY A 37 3.26 8.61 -5.38
CA GLY A 37 3.56 8.21 -6.76
C GLY A 37 3.62 9.38 -7.75
N VAL A 38 3.31 10.61 -7.31
CA VAL A 38 3.45 11.84 -8.10
C VAL A 38 4.55 12.71 -7.49
N GLU A 39 4.52 12.89 -6.18
CA GLU A 39 5.50 13.68 -5.44
C GLU A 39 5.99 12.97 -4.17
N LYS A 40 7.29 13.15 -3.90
CA LYS A 40 7.90 12.83 -2.61
C LYS A 40 7.90 14.10 -1.75
N THR A 41 7.35 14.03 -0.54
CA THR A 41 7.36 15.15 0.41
C THR A 41 8.16 14.80 1.66
N PHE A 42 8.76 15.79 2.32
CA PHE A 42 9.54 15.57 3.56
C PHE A 42 8.69 15.26 4.81
N LYS A 43 7.44 14.82 4.63
CA LYS A 43 6.59 14.35 5.73
C LYS A 43 6.84 12.87 5.99
N VAL A 44 6.98 12.48 7.25
CA VAL A 44 7.18 11.07 7.62
C VAL A 44 5.87 10.31 7.41
N ALA A 45 5.92 9.22 6.64
CA ALA A 45 4.75 8.40 6.36
C ALA A 45 4.28 7.65 7.62
N LYS A 46 2.96 7.62 7.82
CA LYS A 46 2.27 6.96 8.94
C LYS A 46 1.43 5.77 8.48
N SER A 47 0.99 5.79 7.22
CA SER A 47 0.22 4.72 6.62
C SER A 47 0.71 4.40 5.21
N VAL A 48 0.25 3.26 4.71
CA VAL A 48 0.51 2.80 3.35
C VAL A 48 -0.81 2.40 2.72
N LEU A 49 -1.11 2.97 1.56
CA LEU A 49 -2.19 2.50 0.69
C LEU A 49 -1.62 1.46 -0.27
N VAL A 50 -2.17 0.25 -0.29
CA VAL A 50 -1.78 -0.82 -1.21
C VAL A 50 -2.92 -1.10 -2.17
N LEU A 51 -2.62 -1.06 -3.48
CA LEU A 51 -3.51 -1.55 -4.52
C LEU A 51 -3.11 -2.98 -4.89
N MET A 52 -4.06 -3.89 -4.86
CA MET A 52 -3.83 -5.30 -5.22
C MET A 52 -4.97 -5.84 -6.07
N VAL A 53 -4.66 -6.75 -6.97
CA VAL A 53 -5.67 -7.53 -7.70
C VAL A 53 -5.83 -8.91 -7.07
N ARG A 54 -7.08 -9.35 -6.98
CA ARG A 54 -7.48 -10.63 -6.42
C ARG A 54 -8.32 -11.39 -7.44
N GLY A 55 -7.88 -12.59 -7.84
CA GLY A 55 -8.70 -13.49 -8.62
C GLY A 55 -10.01 -13.80 -7.89
N ILE A 56 -11.14 -13.74 -8.60
CA ILE A 56 -12.47 -14.01 -7.99
C ILE A 56 -12.74 -15.51 -8.00
N SER A 57 -12.53 -16.15 -9.14
CA SER A 57 -12.67 -17.61 -9.35
C SER A 57 -11.45 -18.39 -8.84
N SER A 58 -10.28 -17.77 -8.86
CA SER A 58 -8.99 -18.38 -8.56
C SER A 58 -8.35 -17.69 -7.35
N SER A 59 -7.60 -18.42 -6.53
CA SER A 59 -7.13 -17.95 -5.22
C SER A 59 -5.88 -17.05 -5.23
N TRP A 60 -5.48 -16.51 -6.39
CA TRP A 60 -4.28 -15.69 -6.52
C TRP A 60 -4.49 -14.22 -6.10
N LYS A 61 -3.41 -13.60 -5.62
CA LYS A 61 -3.30 -12.20 -5.20
C LYS A 61 -2.01 -11.62 -5.79
N GLN A 62 -2.05 -10.39 -6.27
CA GLN A 62 -0.85 -9.68 -6.71
C GLN A 62 -0.92 -8.21 -6.29
N PRO A 63 0.08 -7.70 -5.55
CA PRO A 63 0.21 -6.26 -5.32
C PRO A 63 0.59 -5.57 -6.62
N LEU A 64 -0.06 -4.43 -6.91
CA LEU A 64 0.17 -3.63 -8.10
C LEU A 64 0.96 -2.36 -7.79
N ALA A 65 0.59 -1.67 -6.72
CA ALA A 65 1.21 -0.42 -6.31
C ALA A 65 1.06 -0.20 -4.81
N TYR A 66 1.92 0.63 -4.26
CA TYR A 66 1.80 1.13 -2.89
C TYR A 66 2.14 2.62 -2.85
N PHE A 67 1.57 3.33 -1.88
CA PHE A 67 1.76 4.75 -1.67
C PHE A 67 1.97 5.02 -0.19
N LEU A 68 2.97 5.82 0.15
CA LEU A 68 3.33 6.19 1.51
C LEU A 68 2.64 7.50 1.88
N LEU A 69 1.79 7.49 2.90
CA LEU A 69 0.90 8.60 3.21
C LEU A 69 1.07 9.07 4.67
N ASP A 70 0.81 10.35 4.92
CA ASP A 70 0.67 10.92 6.27
C ASP A 70 -0.81 10.95 6.70
N LEU A 71 -1.53 9.86 6.43
CA LEU A 71 -2.92 9.72 6.81
C LEU A 71 -3.03 8.91 8.11
N PRO A 72 -3.88 9.34 9.05
CA PRO A 72 -4.21 8.52 10.20
C PRO A 72 -5.17 7.41 9.76
N VAL A 73 -4.77 6.15 9.93
CA VAL A 73 -5.70 5.03 9.74
C VAL A 73 -6.75 5.05 10.85
N GLN A 74 -7.96 5.45 10.51
CA GLN A 74 -9.11 5.51 11.44
C GLN A 74 -9.75 4.12 11.57
N LEU A 75 -9.04 3.15 12.13
CA LEU A 75 -9.64 1.86 12.49
C LEU A 75 -10.32 1.97 13.86
N LYS A 76 -11.59 2.40 13.88
CA LYS A 76 -12.53 2.10 14.98
C LYS A 76 -13.52 1.03 14.53
N PHE A 77 -13.10 -0.23 14.57
CA PHE A 77 -14.07 -1.32 14.69
C PHE A 77 -14.43 -1.44 16.17
N SER A 78 -15.51 -0.75 16.58
CA SER A 78 -16.19 -1.11 17.82
C SER A 78 -16.70 -2.54 17.64
N ARG A 79 -16.24 -3.45 18.50
CA ARG A 79 -16.85 -4.79 18.61
C ARG A 79 -18.33 -4.57 18.92
N VAL A 80 -19.20 -5.08 18.06
CA VAL A 80 -20.61 -5.36 18.38
C VAL A 80 -20.68 -6.77 18.93
#